data_AF-A0A553FMY2-F1
#
_entry.id   AF-A0A553FMY2-F1
#
_cell.length_a   1.000
_cell.length_b   1.000
_cell.length_c   1.000
_cell.angle_alpha   90.00
_cell.angle_beta   90.00
_cell.angle_gamma   90.00
#
_symmetry.space_group_name_H-M   'P 1'
#
loop_
_entity.id
_entity.type
_entity.pdbx_description
1 polymer ?
#
loop_
_entity_poly.entity_id
_entity_poly.type
_entity_poly.pdbx_seq_one_letter_code
_entity_poly.pdbx_strand_id
1 'polypeptide(L)' 'MNTFLVFAIVVLLLQVGLFFMIRKKKKEQKRNSIVEKYNIKSASDAFRLIQDNSVPQEDRDKIELLYKGEE' A
#
# COMPACT_ATOMS: atom_id res chain seq x y z
N MET A 1 18.80 -12.22 37.10
CA MET A 1 19.26 -12.74 35.79
C MET A 1 18.10 -13.24 34.93
N ASN A 2 17.17 -14.03 35.47
CA ASN A 2 16.03 -14.57 34.70
C ASN A 2 15.05 -13.51 34.17
N THR A 3 14.77 -12.44 34.93
CA THR A 3 13.82 -11.39 34.50
C THR A 3 14.31 -10.60 33.28
N PHE A 4 15.62 -10.39 33.17
CA PHE A 4 16.24 -9.75 32.01
C PHE A 4 16.11 -10.61 30.75
N LEU A 5 16.28 -11.93 30.91
CA LEU A 5 16.18 -12.90 29.82
C LEU A 5 14.74 -13.03 29.33
N VAL A 6 13.76 -13.04 30.24
CA VAL A 6 12.33 -13.00 29.90
C VAL A 6 11.96 -11.72 29.16
N PHE A 7 12.45 -10.56 29.64
CA PHE A 7 12.21 -9.27 28.97
C PHE A 7 12.77 -9.25 27.55
N ALA A 8 13.99 -9.75 27.35
CA ALA A 8 14.62 -9.84 26.03
C ALA A 8 13.81 -10.72 25.05
N ILE A 9 13.28 -11.85 25.52
CA ILE A 9 12.43 -12.73 24.70
C ILE A 9 11.14 -12.04 24.28
N VAL A 10 10.49 -11.31 25.19
CA VAL A 10 9.26 -10.56 24.89
C VAL A 10 9.50 -9.49 23.83
N VAL A 11 10.60 -8.73 23.95
CA VAL A 11 10.96 -7.71 22.96
C VAL A 11 11.25 -8.33 21.60
N LEU A 12 11.95 -9.48 21.56
CA LEU A 12 12.23 -10.21 20.33
C LEU A 12 10.93 -10.66 19.62
N LEU A 13 9.96 -11.20 20.37
CA LEU A 13 8.66 -11.57 19.80
C LEU A 13 7.91 -10.36 19.24
N LEU A 14 8.01 -9.21 19.91
CA LEU A 14 7.39 -7.96 19.48
C LEU A 14 8.05 -7.42 18.19
N GLN A 15 9.37 -7.56 18.05
CA GLN A 15 10.10 -7.23 16.83
C GLN A 15 9.67 -8.11 15.64
N VAL A 16 9.49 -9.42 15.86
CA VAL A 16 8.99 -10.32 14.82
C VAL A 16 7.58 -9.90 14.41
N GLY A 17 6.70 -9.62 15.37
CA GLY A 17 5.34 -9.14 15.09
C GLY A 17 5.32 -7.86 14.24
N LEU A 18 6.11 -6.85 14.63
CA LEU A 18 6.27 -5.60 13.88
C LEU A 18 6.82 -5.83 12.47
N PHE A 19 7.81 -6.71 12.31
CA PHE A 19 8.40 -7.02 11.00
C PHE A 19 7.35 -7.60 10.04
N PHE A 20 6.52 -8.54 10.49
CA PHE A 20 5.43 -9.09 9.69
C PHE A 20 4.35 -8.04 9.40
N MET A 21 4.02 -7.18 10.37
CA MET A 21 3.02 -6.12 10.19
C MET A 21 3.47 -5.09 9.16
N ILE A 22 4.73 -4.64 9.20
CA ILE A 22 5.32 -3.73 8.20
C ILE A 22 5.32 -4.39 6.83
N ARG A 23 5.72 -5.66 6.75
CA ARG A 23 5.74 -6.41 5.48
C ARG A 23 4.34 -6.60 4.90
N LYS A 24 3.32 -6.83 5.75
CA LYS A 24 1.92 -6.92 5.35
C LYS A 24 1.38 -5.57 4.90
N LYS A 25 1.63 -4.49 5.66
CA LYS A 25 1.22 -3.13 5.32
C LYS A 25 1.82 -2.67 3.99
N LYS A 26 3.09 -2.99 3.71
CA LYS A 26 3.74 -2.72 2.42
C LYS A 26 3.12 -3.51 1.26
N LYS A 27 2.64 -4.74 1.53
CA LYS A 27 1.87 -5.52 0.54
C LYS A 27 0.46 -4.96 0.35
N GLU A 28 -0.23 -4.56 1.41
CA GLU A 28 -1.57 -3.96 1.34
C GLU A 28 -1.55 -2.58 0.66
N GLN A 29 -0.52 -1.76 0.88
CA GLN A 29 -0.33 -0.52 0.11
C GLN A 29 -0.16 -0.80 -1.39
N LYS A 30 0.54 -1.89 -1.76
CA LYS A 30 0.60 -2.32 -3.16
C LYS A 30 -0.72 -2.86 -3.69
N ARG A 31 -1.52 -3.51 -2.84
CA ARG A 31 -2.76 -4.21 -3.22
C ARG A 31 -4.02 -3.33 -3.24
N ASN A 32 -4.05 -2.29 -2.42
CA ASN A 32 -5.16 -1.33 -2.33
C ASN A 32 -4.99 -0.14 -3.27
N SER A 33 -3.93 -0.12 -4.08
CA SER A 33 -3.73 0.91 -5.07
C SER A 33 -4.61 0.60 -6.29
N ILE A 34 -5.40 1.58 -6.71
CA ILE A 34 -6.20 1.57 -7.95
C ILE A 34 -5.36 1.21 -9.18
N VAL A 35 -4.04 1.36 -9.09
CA VAL A 35 -3.04 0.83 -10.01
C VAL A 35 -3.21 -0.66 -10.28
N GLU A 36 -3.53 -1.50 -9.29
CA GLU A 36 -3.71 -2.95 -9.49
C GLU A 36 -5.12 -3.27 -10.02
N LYS A 37 -6.15 -2.52 -9.59
CA LYS A 37 -7.55 -2.67 -10.04
C LYS A 37 -7.71 -2.40 -11.55
N TYR A 38 -6.99 -1.40 -12.06
CA TYR A 38 -7.01 -1.03 -13.47
C TYR A 38 -5.71 -1.38 -14.22
N ASN A 39 -4.80 -2.13 -13.58
CA ASN A 39 -3.52 -2.57 -14.14
C ASN A 39 -2.72 -1.42 -14.79
N ILE A 40 -2.64 -0.29 -14.08
CA ILE A 40 -1.98 0.93 -14.52
C ILE A 40 -0.47 0.69 -14.48
N LYS A 41 0.18 0.56 -15.63
CA LYS A 41 1.64 0.34 -15.70
C LYS A 41 2.43 1.60 -16.06
N SER A 42 1.76 2.59 -16.62
CA SER A 42 2.38 3.84 -17.07
C SER A 42 1.47 5.05 -16.85
N ALA A 43 2.06 6.24 -16.85
CA ALA A 43 1.32 7.52 -16.78
C ALA A 43 0.33 7.68 -17.95
N SER A 44 0.62 7.09 -19.10
CA SER A 44 -0.28 7.06 -20.26
C SER A 44 -1.53 6.21 -20.00
N ASP A 45 -1.40 5.10 -19.26
CA ASP A 45 -2.56 4.26 -18.90
C ASP A 45 -3.46 4.97 -17.88
N ALA A 46 -2.86 5.66 -16.90
CA ALA A 46 -3.59 6.48 -15.94
C ALA A 46 -4.38 7.59 -16.65
N PHE A 47 -3.76 8.29 -17.60
CA PHE A 47 -4.41 9.34 -18.39
C PHE A 47 -5.59 8.82 -19.23
N ARG A 48 -5.45 7.63 -19.83
CA ARG A 48 -6.54 6.98 -20.58
C ARG A 48 -7.73 6.65 -19.69
N LEU A 49 -7.48 6.19 -18.47
CA LEU A 49 -8.53 5.84 -17.50
C LEU A 49 -9.23 7.08 -16.92
N ILE A 50 -8.54 8.20 -16.78
CA ILE A 50 -9.13 9.49 -16.36
C ILE A 50 -10.12 10.00 -17.43
N GLN A 51 -9.82 9.78 -18.71
CA GLN A 51 -10.68 10.16 -19.82
C GLN A 51 -11.80 9.15 -20.12
N ASP A 52 -11.71 7.95 -19.55
CA ASP A 52 -12.68 6.90 -19.78
C ASP A 52 -13.96 7.14 -18.97
N ASN A 53 -15.07 7.33 -19.68
CA ASN A 53 -16.37 7.55 -19.05
C ASN A 53 -16.98 6.29 -18.41
N SER A 54 -16.39 5.11 -18.64
CA SER A 54 -16.80 3.85 -18.00
C SER A 54 -16.27 3.70 -16.57
N VAL A 55 -15.28 4.51 -16.17
CA VAL A 55 -14.71 4.48 -14.81
C VAL A 55 -15.56 5.35 -13.88
N PRO A 56 -15.94 4.87 -12.67
CA PRO A 56 -16.64 5.70 -11.68
C PRO A 56 -15.83 6.95 -11.30
N GLN A 57 -16.50 8.06 -11.02
CA GLN A 57 -15.85 9.34 -10.71
C GLN A 57 -14.86 9.23 -9.53
N GLU A 58 -15.24 8.52 -8.47
CA GLU A 58 -14.37 8.27 -7.30
C GLU A 58 -13.06 7.56 -7.64
N ASP A 59 -13.08 6.68 -8.64
CA ASP A 59 -11.89 5.97 -9.09
C ASP A 59 -11.02 6.89 -9.97
N ARG A 60 -11.63 7.76 -10.80
CA ARG A 60 -10.90 8.75 -11.61
C ARG A 60 -10.14 9.75 -10.74
N ASP A 61 -10.77 10.27 -9.69
CA ASP A 61 -10.13 11.25 -8.78
C ASP A 61 -8.87 10.68 -8.13
N LYS A 62 -8.90 9.38 -7.76
CA LYS A 62 -7.74 8.70 -7.18
C LYS A 62 -6.67 8.36 -8.23
N ILE A 63 -7.05 8.05 -9.48
CA ILE A 63 -6.09 7.90 -10.59
C ILE A 63 -5.41 9.24 -10.90
N GLU A 64 -6.16 10.34 -10.82
CA GLU A 64 -5.64 11.70 -11.04
C GLU A 64 -4.63 12.10 -9.95
N LEU A 65 -4.92 11.81 -8.67
CA LEU A 65 -3.98 11.96 -7.55
C LEU A 65 -2.69 11.15 -7.79
N LEU A 66 -2.84 9.87 -8.19
CA LEU A 66 -1.71 9.00 -8.53
C LEU A 66 -0.91 9.53 -9.73
N TYR A 67 -1.57 10.09 -10.75
CA TYR A 67 -0.94 10.66 -11.93
C TYR A 67 -0.17 11.96 -11.63
N LYS A 68 -0.72 12.81 -10.76
CA LYS A 68 -0.11 14.08 -10.33
C LYS A 68 1.09 13.86 -9.39
N GLY A 69 1.27 12.66 -8.84
CA GLY A 69 2.34 12.36 -7.91
C GLY A 69 2.15 13.01 -6.53
N GLU A 70 0.92 13.40 -6.21
CA GLU A 70 0.53 13.91 -4.91
C GLU A 70 0.17 12.72 -4.01
N GLU A 71 1.18 11.91 -3.63
CA GLU A 71 1.05 10.83 -2.62
C GLU A 71 0.89 11.38 -1.20
#